data_AF-X0ZJV4-F1
#
_entry.id   AF-X0ZJV4-F1
#
_cell.length_a   1.000
_cell.length_b   1.000
_cell.length_c   1.000
_cell.angle_alpha   90.00
_cell.angle_beta   90.00
_cell.angle_gamma   90.00
#
_symmetry.space_group_name_H-M   'P 1'
#
loop_
_entity.id
_entity.type
_entity.pdbx_description
1 polymer ?
#
loop_
_entity_poly.entity_id
_entity_poly.type
_entity_poly.pdbx_seq_one_letter_code
_entity_poly.pdbx_strand_id
1 'polypeptide(L)'
;MIKGFFDTVPWDIERSAMIDGCTRFQLWYKIFLPLIKPGIGAVFIWGFLFAWHDFIYVYTLLPGTVPLLSTLVQGLLATEVVDYGVIAAISLFYMLPPLFLFVFLQKALMKAPIMGGKGIA
;
A
#
# COMPACT_ATOMS: atom_id res chain seq x y z
N MET A 1 -4.72 3.31 -9.69
CA MET A 1 -5.10 4.18 -8.55
C MET A 1 -4.45 5.55 -8.59
N ILE A 2 -3.13 5.66 -8.80
CA ILE A 2 -2.45 6.97 -8.72
C ILE A 2 -2.91 8.01 -9.75
N LYS A 3 -3.25 7.58 -10.98
CA LYS A 3 -3.78 8.47 -12.03
C LYS A 3 -5.02 9.25 -11.58
N GLY A 4 -5.93 8.61 -10.84
CA GLY A 4 -7.15 9.26 -10.36
C GLY A 4 -6.84 10.45 -9.45
N PHE A 5 -5.79 10.37 -8.63
CA PHE A 5 -5.34 11.50 -7.80
C PHE A 5 -4.74 12.64 -8.63
N PHE A 6 -3.99 12.33 -9.69
CA PHE A 6 -3.51 13.36 -10.63
C PHE A 6 -4.66 14.05 -11.35
N ASP A 7 -5.70 13.30 -11.75
CA ASP A 7 -6.88 13.83 -12.44
C ASP A 7 -7.76 14.72 -11.53
N THR A 8 -7.53 14.76 -10.20
CA THR A 8 -8.23 15.68 -9.30
C THR A 8 -7.68 17.11 -9.33
N VAL A 9 -6.46 17.30 -9.83
CA VAL A 9 -5.85 18.64 -9.92
C VAL A 9 -6.41 19.38 -11.14
N PRO A 10 -7.07 20.53 -10.97
CA PRO A 10 -7.61 21.29 -12.10
C PRO A 10 -6.49 21.79 -13.02
N TRP A 11 -6.74 21.74 -14.33
CA TRP A 11 -5.83 22.26 -15.35
C TRP A 11 -5.50 23.76 -15.17
N ASP A 12 -6.38 24.52 -14.51
CA ASP A 12 -6.18 25.94 -14.26
C ASP A 12 -5.00 26.21 -13.31
N ILE A 13 -4.77 25.34 -12.31
CA ILE A 13 -3.64 25.45 -11.39
C ILE A 13 -2.32 25.20 -12.12
N GLU A 14 -2.31 24.24 -13.06
CA GLU A 14 -1.14 23.98 -13.87
C GLU A 14 -0.82 25.18 -14.78
N ARG A 15 -1.84 25.73 -15.44
CA ARG A 15 -1.70 26.87 -16.35
C ARG A 15 -1.28 28.14 -15.62
N SER A 16 -1.82 28.42 -14.44
CA SER A 16 -1.43 29.59 -13.64
C SER A 16 0.04 29.49 -13.21
N ALA A 17 0.46 28.32 -12.73
CA ALA A 17 1.85 28.11 -12.31
C ALA A 17 2.85 28.24 -13.49
N MET A 18 2.45 27.84 -14.69
CA MET A 18 3.26 28.06 -15.91
C MET A 18 3.37 29.53 -16.29
N ILE A 19 2.28 30.31 -16.14
CA ILE A 19 2.29 31.76 -16.37
C ILE A 19 3.20 32.45 -15.34
N ASP A 20 3.23 31.95 -14.10
CA ASP A 20 4.14 32.40 -13.04
C ASP A 20 5.61 31.98 -13.27
N GLY A 21 5.93 31.37 -14.41
CA GLY A 21 7.30 31.00 -14.80
C GLY A 21 7.81 29.70 -14.16
N CYS A 22 6.95 28.87 -13.54
CA CYS A 22 7.40 27.56 -13.08
C CYS A 22 7.76 26.66 -14.27
N THR A 23 8.94 26.05 -14.21
CA THR A 23 9.32 24.96 -15.11
C THR A 23 8.48 23.71 -14.81
N ARG A 24 8.36 22.79 -15.79
CA ARG A 24 7.56 21.56 -15.64
C ARG A 24 7.97 20.71 -14.45
N PHE A 25 9.28 20.58 -14.22
CA PHE A 25 9.79 19.84 -13.07
C PHE A 25 9.48 20.53 -11.74
N GLN A 26 9.60 21.87 -11.70
CA GLN A 26 9.27 22.65 -10.51
C GLN A 26 7.78 22.56 -10.17
N LEU A 27 6.92 22.60 -11.19
CA LEU A 27 5.48 22.43 -11.06
C LEU A 27 5.13 21.02 -10.52
N TRP A 28 5.77 19.98 -11.07
CA TRP A 28 5.60 18.61 -10.59
C TRP A 28 6.01 18.44 -9.11
N TYR A 29 7.20 18.93 -8.75
CA TYR A 29 7.74 18.72 -7.40
C TYR A 29 7.08 19.62 -6.34
N LYS A 30 6.83 20.90 -6.65
CA LYS A 30 6.31 21.87 -5.67
C LYS A 30 4.80 21.88 -5.56
N ILE A 31 4.07 21.52 -6.62
CA ILE A 31 2.61 21.62 -6.66
C ILE A 31 2.01 20.21 -6.67
N PHE A 32 2.28 19.39 -7.69
CA PHE A 32 1.65 18.07 -7.79
C PHE A 32 2.01 17.14 -6.63
N LEU A 33 3.30 16.99 -6.31
CA LEU A 33 3.78 16.05 -5.29
C LEU A 33 3.13 16.25 -3.90
N PRO A 34 3.04 17.47 -3.32
CA PRO A 34 2.35 17.66 -2.05
C PRO A 34 0.83 17.47 -2.14
N LEU A 35 0.21 17.82 -3.27
CA LEU A 35 -1.23 17.64 -3.49
C LEU A 35 -1.63 16.16 -3.54
N ILE A 36 -0.83 15.32 -4.20
CA ILE A 36 -1.11 13.88 -4.34
C ILE A 36 -0.54 13.03 -3.20
N LYS A 37 0.21 13.62 -2.26
CA LYS A 37 0.79 12.92 -1.10
C LYS A 37 -0.17 11.98 -0.36
N PRO A 38 -1.44 12.35 -0.06
CA PRO A 38 -2.39 11.42 0.54
C PRO A 38 -2.72 10.22 -0.38
N GLY A 39 -2.79 10.45 -1.70
CA GLY A 39 -3.00 9.40 -2.69
C GLY A 39 -1.82 8.42 -2.81
N ILE A 40 -0.59 8.91 -2.71
CA ILE A 40 0.61 8.05 -2.64
C ILE A 40 0.54 7.12 -1.43
N GLY A 41 0.13 7.65 -0.26
CA GLY A 41 -0.05 6.86 0.95
C GLY A 41 -1.09 5.73 0.77
N ALA A 42 -2.21 6.02 0.12
CA ALA A 42 -3.24 5.02 -0.16
C ALA A 42 -2.73 3.90 -1.10
N VAL A 43 -2.03 4.28 -2.19
CA VAL A 43 -1.44 3.31 -3.12
C VAL A 43 -0.36 2.46 -2.43
N PHE A 44 0.46 3.08 -1.57
CA PHE A 44 1.49 2.38 -0.81
C PHE A 44 0.91 1.31 0.10
N ILE A 45 -0.15 1.63 0.87
CA ILE A 45 -0.79 0.65 1.77
C ILE A 45 -1.37 -0.50 0.97
N TRP A 46 -2.06 -0.20 -0.13
CA TRP A 46 -2.65 -1.23 -0.96
C TRP A 46 -1.58 -2.15 -1.56
N GLY A 47 -0.49 -1.58 -2.07
CA GLY A 47 0.66 -2.33 -2.57
C GLY A 47 1.35 -3.14 -1.48
N PHE A 48 1.51 -2.58 -0.28
CA PHE A 48 2.06 -3.29 0.88
C PHE A 48 1.20 -4.48 1.26
N LEU A 49 -0.12 -4.31 1.40
CA LEU A 49 -1.02 -5.40 1.76
C LEU A 49 -1.01 -6.52 0.72
N PHE A 50 -1.01 -6.17 -0.57
CA PHE A 50 -0.89 -7.14 -1.65
C PHE A 50 0.42 -7.93 -1.59
N ALA A 51 1.55 -7.23 -1.43
CA ALA A 51 2.86 -7.88 -1.35
C ALA A 51 3.02 -8.70 -0.05
N TRP A 52 2.46 -8.22 1.07
CA TRP A 52 2.54 -8.90 2.36
C TRP A 52 1.76 -10.21 2.36
N HIS A 53 0.60 -10.24 1.69
CA HIS A 53 -0.27 -11.41 1.59
C HIS A 53 0.21 -12.43 0.54
N ASP A 54 1.13 -12.07 -0.36
CA ASP A 54 1.49 -12.91 -1.50
C ASP A 54 2.38 -14.10 -1.09
N PHE A 55 1.72 -15.10 -0.51
CA PHE A 55 2.32 -16.36 -0.09
C PHE A 55 2.68 -17.25 -1.29
N ILE A 56 1.82 -17.29 -2.31
CA ILE A 56 1.98 -18.23 -3.44
C ILE A 56 3.27 -17.94 -4.17
N TYR A 57 3.59 -16.66 -4.41
CA TYR A 57 4.83 -16.26 -5.07
C TYR A 57 6.07 -16.78 -4.34
N VAL A 58 6.11 -16.60 -3.02
CA VAL A 58 7.24 -17.02 -2.18
C VAL A 58 7.35 -18.54 -2.12
N TYR A 59 6.22 -19.24 -1.92
CA TYR A 59 6.18 -20.70 -1.82
C TYR A 59 6.60 -21.40 -3.11
N THR A 60 6.25 -20.82 -4.26
CA THR A 60 6.52 -21.43 -5.57
C THR A 60 7.91 -21.10 -6.12
N LEU A 61 8.40 -19.87 -5.92
CA LEU A 61 9.64 -19.40 -6.55
C LEU A 61 10.86 -19.44 -5.63
N LEU A 62 10.67 -19.43 -4.30
CA LEU A 62 11.78 -19.50 -3.32
C LEU A 62 11.56 -20.59 -2.25
N PRO A 63 11.36 -21.87 -2.65
CA PRO A 63 11.17 -22.95 -1.69
C PRO A 63 12.45 -23.17 -0.88
N GLY A 64 12.36 -23.00 0.45
CA GLY A 64 13.44 -23.31 1.40
C GLY A 64 14.59 -22.30 1.46
N THR A 65 14.61 -21.27 0.59
CA THR A 65 15.70 -20.29 0.52
C THR A 65 15.51 -19.10 1.45
N VAL A 66 14.26 -18.70 1.71
CA VAL A 66 13.95 -17.55 2.57
C VAL A 66 12.92 -17.98 3.63
N PRO A 67 13.28 -17.95 4.93
CA PRO A 67 12.35 -18.27 6.00
C PRO A 67 11.42 -17.08 6.23
N LEU A 68 10.32 -17.03 5.47
CA LEU A 68 9.24 -16.09 5.74
C LEU A 68 8.28 -16.70 6.76
N LEU A 69 7.69 -15.84 7.57
CA LEU A 69 6.72 -16.27 8.56
C LEU A 69 5.51 -17.00 7.93
N SER A 70 5.15 -16.63 6.70
CA SER A 70 4.09 -17.28 5.91
C SER A 70 4.44 -18.71 5.47
N THR A 71 5.70 -18.98 5.09
CA THR A 71 6.15 -20.33 4.73
C THR A 71 6.38 -21.21 5.97
N LEU A 72 6.76 -20.60 7.10
CA LEU A 72 6.87 -21.30 8.38
C LEU A 72 5.51 -21.85 8.86
N VAL A 73 4.45 -21.04 8.81
CA VAL A 73 3.09 -21.47 9.20
C VAL A 73 2.64 -22.67 8.36
N GLN A 74 2.91 -22.65 7.06
CA GLN A 74 2.57 -23.76 6.16
C GLN A 74 3.38 -25.02 6.44
N GLY A 75 4.67 -24.88 6.79
CA GLY A 75 5.49 -26.02 7.23
C GLY A 75 4.96 -26.68 8.51
N LEU A 76 4.44 -25.89 9.45
CA LEU A 76 3.84 -26.38 10.71
C LEU A 76 2.46 -27.02 10.52
N LEU A 77 1.74 -26.69 9.44
CA LEU A 77 0.48 -27.34 9.09
C LEU A 77 0.70 -28.67 8.36
N ALA A 78 1.88 -28.88 7.77
CA ALA A 78 2.22 -30.09 7.04
C ALA A 78 2.69 -31.26 7.93
N THR A 79 2.77 -31.08 9.25
CA THR A 79 3.15 -32.13 10.20
C THR A 79 1.96 -32.99 10.63
N GLU A 80 2.19 -34.28 10.91
CA GLU A 80 1.13 -35.22 11.35
C GLU A 80 0.44 -34.78 12.65
N VAL A 81 1.17 -34.10 13.53
CA VAL A 81 0.64 -33.47 14.74
C VAL A 81 0.73 -31.96 14.56
N VAL A 82 -0.44 -31.32 14.48
CA VAL A 82 -0.56 -29.87 14.32
C VAL A 82 -0.73 -29.24 15.70
N ASP A 83 0.25 -28.44 16.13
CA ASP A 83 0.12 -27.62 17.34
C ASP A 83 -0.53 -26.27 17.01
N TYR A 84 -1.85 -26.21 17.23
CA TYR A 84 -2.63 -25.00 17.01
C TYR A 84 -2.21 -23.82 17.90
N GLY A 85 -1.60 -24.08 19.07
CA GLY A 85 -1.09 -23.03 19.95
C GLY A 85 0.10 -22.30 19.35
N VAL A 86 1.04 -23.06 18.78
CA VAL A 86 2.21 -22.49 18.08
C VAL A 86 1.78 -21.73 16.82
N ILE A 87 0.84 -22.27 16.05
CA ILE A 87 0.33 -21.60 14.83
C ILE A 87 -0.40 -20.29 15.17
N ALA A 88 -1.21 -20.28 16.23
CA ALA A 88 -1.90 -19.08 16.69
C ALA A 88 -0.90 -18.00 17.15
N ALA A 89 0.14 -18.39 17.89
CA ALA A 89 1.19 -17.46 18.33
C ALA A 89 1.93 -16.83 17.14
N ILE A 90 2.34 -17.64 16.15
CA ILE A 90 3.03 -17.14 14.95
C ILE A 90 2.12 -16.22 14.12
N SER A 91 0.84 -16.58 13.97
CA SER A 91 -0.15 -15.78 13.26
C SER A 91 -0.37 -14.39 13.90
N LEU A 92 -0.33 -14.31 15.23
CA LEU A 92 -0.37 -13.05 15.97
C LEU A 92 0.80 -12.14 15.61
N PHE A 93 2.03 -12.67 15.57
CA PHE A 93 3.19 -11.89 15.15
C PHE A 93 3.14 -11.49 13.67
N TYR A 94 2.61 -12.36 12.81
CA TYR A 94 2.44 -12.06 11.38
C TYR A 94 1.49 -10.88 11.12
N MET A 95 0.49 -10.68 11.98
CA MET A 95 -0.47 -9.57 11.89
C MET A 95 0.10 -8.23 12.39
N LEU A 96 1.18 -8.22 13.18
CA LEU A 96 1.72 -6.99 13.77
C LEU A 96 2.17 -5.95 12.73
N PRO A 97 2.98 -6.27 11.70
CA PRO A 97 3.43 -5.29 10.72
C PRO A 97 2.29 -4.60 9.93
N PRO A 98 1.30 -5.31 9.37
CA PRO A 98 0.19 -4.66 8.68
C PRO A 98 -0.67 -3.83 9.65
N LEU A 99 -0.86 -4.30 10.89
CA LEU A 99 -1.62 -3.55 11.90
C LEU A 99 -0.90 -2.27 12.32
N PHE A 100 0.41 -2.34 12.51
CA PHE A 100 1.25 -1.17 12.77
C PHE A 100 1.10 -0.16 11.63
N LEU A 101 1.33 -0.56 10.39
CA LEU A 101 1.18 0.33 9.24
C LEU A 101 -0.22 0.95 9.16
N PHE A 102 -1.27 0.15 9.39
CA PHE A 102 -2.64 0.66 9.41
C PHE A 102 -2.83 1.77 10.44
N VAL A 103 -2.36 1.60 11.69
CA VAL A 103 -2.50 2.60 12.75
C VAL A 103 -1.81 3.93 12.40
N PHE A 104 -0.65 3.88 11.74
CA PHE A 104 0.07 5.10 11.32
C PHE A 104 -0.59 5.77 10.12
N LEU A 105 -1.10 4.99 9.16
CA LEU A 105 -1.60 5.50 7.90
C LEU A 105 -3.11 5.76 7.87
N GLN A 106 -3.89 5.30 8.85
CA GLN A 106 -5.35 5.52 8.95
C GLN A 106 -5.72 7.01 8.85
N LYS A 107 -4.92 7.92 9.45
CA LYS A 107 -5.17 9.37 9.40
C LYS A 107 -4.98 9.95 8.00
N ALA A 108 -4.07 9.37 7.20
CA ALA A 108 -3.87 9.76 5.81
C ALA A 108 -4.96 9.16 4.91
N LEU A 109 -5.38 7.92 5.18
CA LEU A 109 -6.48 7.24 4.47
C LEU A 109 -7.83 7.94 4.66
N MET A 110 -8.18 8.36 5.88
CA MET A 110 -9.45 9.05 6.14
C MET A 110 -9.53 10.44 5.50
N LYS A 111 -8.38 11.05 5.20
CA LYS A 111 -8.29 12.34 4.50
C LYS A 111 -8.18 12.18 2.99
N ALA A 112 -7.84 10.99 2.50
CA ALA A 112 -7.92 10.70 1.09
C ALA A 112 -9.41 10.68 0.75
N PRO A 113 -9.92 11.61 -0.08
CA PRO A 113 -11.28 11.47 -0.56
C PRO A 113 -11.32 10.11 -1.25
N ILE A 114 -12.30 9.30 -0.87
CA ILE A 114 -12.59 8.00 -1.49
C ILE A 114 -13.09 8.33 -2.91
N MET A 115 -12.20 8.79 -3.77
CA MET A 115 -12.48 9.27 -5.11
C MET A 115 -11.87 8.27 -6.10
N GLY A 116 -12.32 7.03 -5.94
CA GLY A 116 -12.56 6.12 -7.07
C GLY A 116 -13.98 6.27 -7.65
N GLY A 117 -14.79 7.20 -7.12
CA GLY A 117 -16.13 7.51 -7.64
C GLY A 117 -16.11 8.60 -8.71
N LYS A 118 -15.60 8.31 -9.90
CA LYS A 118 -16.19 8.88 -11.13
C LYS A 118 -16.95 7.75 -11.80
N GLY A 119 -18.19 7.63 -11.37
CA GLY A 119 -19.13 6.61 -11.79
C GLY A 119 -20.35 6.63 -10.88
N ILE A 120 -21.09 7.75 -10.91
CA ILE A 120 -22.55 7.87 -10.75
C ILE A 120 -22.88 9.32 -11.14
N ALA A 121 -23.72 9.43 -12.19
CA ALA A 121 -24.45 10.61 -12.69
C ALA A 121 -23.66 11.84 -13.13
#